data_AF-A0AA96UG45-F1
#
_entry.id   AF-A0AA96UG45-F1
#
_cell.length_a   1.000
_cell.length_b   1.000
_cell.length_c   1.000
_cell.angle_alpha   90.00
_cell.angle_beta   90.00
_cell.angle_gamma   90.00
#
_symmetry.space_group_name_H-M   'P 1'
#
loop_
_entity.id
_entity.type
_entity.pdbx_description
1 polymer ?
#
loop_
_entity_poly.entity_id
_entity_poly.type
_entity_poly.pdbx_seq_one_letter_code
_entity_poly.pdbx_strand_id
1 'polypeptide(L)'
;MSAEDRRGRPIAQWRPRVPGNTDVGTRLVCVQLQVEHLHQLPGRGTDTVHGAIADQLASQARRLDDVQTRIVHLADALRRDLQRVIDGRDAEEPSINGLLHNSAPTLDLLAARRTELHRSLTNLVEIYKGLPPFEAQSDRQRAASLRGTVKTSSTPRTPSAPPKNTGEPHHRHHQAAPRH
;
A
#
# COMPACT_ATOMS: atom_id res chain seq x y z
N MET A 1 3.11 38.58 10.43
CA MET A 1 2.75 38.15 11.79
C MET A 1 3.09 36.67 11.89
N SER A 2 4.15 36.31 12.61
CA SER A 2 4.59 34.92 12.80
C SER A 2 3.90 34.36 14.05
N ALA A 3 3.38 33.13 13.97
CA ALA A 3 2.83 32.44 15.12
C ALA A 3 3.97 31.88 16.00
N GLU A 4 3.95 32.21 17.30
CA GLU A 4 4.91 31.74 18.31
C GLU A 4 4.16 30.85 19.31
N ASP A 5 4.82 29.79 19.81
CA ASP A 5 4.29 28.98 20.92
C ASP A 5 4.40 29.75 22.26
N ARG A 6 3.64 29.35 23.29
CA ARG A 6 3.55 29.96 24.64
C ARG A 6 4.89 30.17 25.38
N ARG A 7 6.01 29.71 24.82
CA ARG A 7 7.37 29.88 25.34
C ARG A 7 8.25 30.80 24.48
N GLY A 8 7.68 31.57 23.54
CA GLY A 8 8.42 32.52 22.71
C GLY A 8 9.47 31.86 21.81
N ARG A 9 9.31 30.56 21.53
CA ARG A 9 10.13 29.86 20.53
C ARG A 9 9.40 29.96 19.19
N PRO A 10 10.09 30.33 18.10
CA PRO A 10 9.51 30.24 16.78
C PRO A 10 9.07 28.80 16.58
N ILE A 11 7.80 28.58 16.23
CA ILE A 11 7.29 27.26 15.84
C ILE A 11 8.23 26.81 14.72
N ALA A 12 9.02 25.77 14.97
CA ALA A 12 9.98 25.25 14.02
C ALA A 12 9.21 25.00 12.72
N GLN A 13 9.44 25.86 11.73
CA GLN A 13 8.82 25.70 10.42
C GLN A 13 9.32 24.36 9.91
N TRP A 14 8.44 23.37 9.93
CA TRP A 14 8.74 22.04 9.44
C TRP A 14 9.20 22.18 7.98
N ARG A 15 10.50 22.01 7.76
CA ARG A 15 11.12 22.00 6.43
C ARG A 15 11.40 20.54 6.10
N PRO A 16 10.54 19.88 5.31
CA PRO A 16 10.83 18.52 4.90
C PRO A 16 12.17 18.51 4.17
N ARG A 17 13.07 17.57 4.53
CA ARG A 17 14.22 17.23 3.68
C ARG A 17 13.64 16.84 2.33
N VAL A 18 13.88 17.68 1.32
CA VAL A 18 13.30 17.49 -0.02
C VAL A 18 13.92 16.22 -0.58
N PRO A 19 13.13 15.15 -0.81
CA PRO A 19 13.62 14.00 -1.56
C PRO A 19 13.92 14.48 -3.01
N GLY A 20 14.72 13.75 -3.79
CA GLY A 20 15.29 14.24 -5.06
C GLY A 20 14.25 14.81 -6.04
N ASN A 21 14.68 15.53 -7.09
CA ASN A 21 13.75 16.19 -8.03
C ASN A 21 12.71 15.25 -8.69
N THR A 22 12.88 13.93 -8.56
CA THR A 22 11.99 12.88 -9.07
C THR A 22 11.02 12.32 -8.04
N ASP A 23 11.20 12.61 -6.75
CA ASP A 23 10.48 11.95 -5.64
C ASP A 23 9.14 12.64 -5.32
N VAL A 24 8.35 12.88 -6.37
CA VAL A 24 7.10 13.67 -6.33
C VAL A 24 6.03 13.01 -5.47
N GLY A 25 5.84 11.70 -5.59
CA GLY A 25 4.86 10.94 -4.80
C GLY A 25 5.27 10.82 -3.34
N THR A 26 6.54 10.50 -3.06
CA THR A 26 7.05 10.48 -1.69
C THR A 26 6.89 11.84 -1.02
N ARG A 27 7.26 12.92 -1.72
CA ARG A 27 7.10 14.29 -1.21
C ARG A 27 5.64 14.65 -0.96
N LEU A 28 4.73 14.28 -1.86
CA LEU A 28 3.30 14.54 -1.71
C LEU A 28 2.78 13.95 -0.40
N VAL A 29 3.05 12.67 -0.14
CA VAL A 29 2.58 11.99 1.07
C VAL A 29 3.21 12.59 2.32
N CYS A 30 4.54 12.77 2.34
CA CYS A 30 5.25 13.33 3.49
C CYS A 30 4.72 14.73 3.86
N VAL A 31 4.50 15.60 2.87
CA VAL A 31 3.95 16.95 3.09
C VAL A 31 2.50 16.90 3.58
N GLN A 32 1.65 16.09 2.95
CA GLN A 32 0.23 16.04 3.27
C GLN A 32 -0.07 15.41 4.62
N LEU A 33 0.74 14.44 5.05
CA LEU A 33 0.57 13.72 6.31
C LEU A 33 1.54 14.18 7.40
N GLN A 34 2.35 15.21 7.12
CA GLN A 34 3.33 15.79 8.05
C GLN A 34 4.29 14.76 8.65
N VAL A 35 4.71 13.79 7.85
CA VAL A 35 5.73 12.79 8.22
C VAL A 35 7.03 13.07 7.48
N GLU A 36 8.18 12.81 8.10
CA GLU A 36 9.48 13.03 7.42
C GLU A 36 9.73 11.95 6.38
N HIS A 37 9.37 10.71 6.69
CA HIS A 37 9.60 9.57 5.84
C HIS A 37 8.38 8.65 5.77
N LEU A 38 8.16 8.01 4.61
CA LEU A 38 7.07 7.05 4.42
C LEU A 38 7.07 5.89 5.43
N HIS A 39 8.22 5.55 6.05
CA HIS A 39 8.29 4.49 7.06
C HIS A 39 7.77 4.90 8.43
N GLN A 40 7.57 6.19 8.65
CA GLN A 40 7.01 6.74 9.89
C GLN A 40 5.48 6.86 9.83
N LEU A 41 4.85 6.44 8.72
CA LEU A 41 3.39 6.45 8.62
C LEU A 41 2.77 5.60 9.74
N PRO A 42 1.85 6.14 10.54
CA PRO A 42 1.15 5.38 11.57
C PRO A 42 0.51 4.12 10.98
N GLY A 43 0.62 3.01 11.71
CA GLY A 43 0.07 1.70 11.33
C GLY A 43 0.83 0.97 10.22
N ARG A 44 1.83 1.57 9.57
CA ARG A 44 2.58 0.91 8.49
C ARG A 44 3.20 -0.41 8.94
N GLY A 45 3.08 -1.46 8.11
CA GLY A 45 3.60 -2.80 8.43
C GLY A 45 2.81 -3.55 9.50
N THR A 46 1.60 -3.08 9.83
CA THR A 46 0.67 -3.81 10.72
C THR A 46 -0.47 -4.43 9.92
N ASP A 47 -1.00 -5.57 10.40
CA ASP A 47 -2.15 -6.27 9.79
C ASP A 47 -3.51 -5.59 10.06
N THR A 48 -3.52 -4.25 10.13
CA THR A 48 -4.73 -3.45 10.34
C THR A 48 -5.17 -2.80 9.04
N VAL A 49 -6.44 -2.36 8.96
CA VAL A 49 -6.92 -1.55 7.82
C VAL A 49 -6.07 -0.29 7.66
N HIS A 50 -5.69 0.33 8.78
CA HIS A 50 -4.80 1.49 8.81
C HIS A 50 -3.44 1.18 8.21
N GLY A 51 -2.85 0.03 8.57
CA GLY A 51 -1.58 -0.44 8.02
C GLY A 51 -1.63 -0.78 6.54
N ALA A 52 -2.69 -1.47 6.10
CA ALA A 52 -2.90 -1.77 4.69
C ALA A 52 -2.96 -0.49 3.83
N ILE A 53 -3.66 0.55 4.31
CA ILE A 53 -3.74 1.83 3.60
C ILE A 53 -2.38 2.57 3.65
N ALA A 54 -1.68 2.55 4.78
CA ALA A 54 -0.33 3.14 4.88
C ALA A 54 0.67 2.48 3.92
N ASP A 55 0.62 1.15 3.76
CA ASP A 55 1.46 0.41 2.82
C ASP A 55 1.06 0.67 1.37
N GLN A 56 -0.24 0.81 1.09
CA GLN A 56 -0.73 1.22 -0.23
C GLN A 56 -0.26 2.65 -0.58
N LEU A 57 -0.32 3.60 0.35
CA LEU A 57 0.22 4.95 0.18
C LEU A 57 1.71 4.92 -0.17
N ALA A 58 2.51 4.17 0.60
CA ALA A 58 3.94 4.07 0.35
C ALA A 58 4.26 3.40 -1.00
N SER A 59 3.47 2.40 -1.41
CA SER A 59 3.60 1.73 -2.71
C SER A 59 3.25 2.66 -3.87
N GLN A 60 2.11 3.36 -3.78
CA GLN A 60 1.65 4.31 -4.79
C GLN A 60 2.59 5.52 -4.94
N ALA A 61 3.09 6.05 -3.82
CA ALA A 61 4.10 7.11 -3.81
C ALA A 61 5.34 6.71 -4.62
N ARG A 62 5.93 5.54 -4.33
CA ARG A 62 7.10 5.03 -5.06
C ARG A 62 6.82 4.81 -6.55
N ARG A 63 5.64 4.28 -6.90
CA ARG A 63 5.26 4.11 -8.32
C ARG A 63 5.19 5.45 -9.05
N LEU A 64 4.71 6.50 -8.39
CA LEU A 64 4.69 7.84 -8.97
C LEU A 64 6.12 8.39 -9.14
N ASP A 65 7.00 8.15 -8.17
CA ASP A 65 8.42 8.52 -8.24
C ASP A 65 9.14 7.81 -9.40
N ASP A 66 8.86 6.53 -9.61
CA ASP A 66 9.41 5.74 -10.72
C ASP A 66 8.97 6.30 -12.08
N VAL A 67 7.69 6.63 -12.23
CA VAL A 67 7.16 7.23 -13.46
C VAL A 67 7.78 8.60 -13.70
N GLN A 68 7.90 9.43 -12.67
CA GLN A 68 8.55 10.73 -12.76
C GLN A 68 10.01 10.59 -13.20
N THR A 69 10.74 9.63 -12.63
CA THR A 69 12.13 9.34 -13.00
C THR A 69 12.26 8.96 -14.48
N ARG A 70 11.36 8.10 -14.98
CA ARG A 70 11.33 7.71 -16.40
C ARG A 70 11.05 8.90 -17.32
N ILE A 71 10.13 9.78 -16.95
CA ILE A 71 9.85 11.01 -17.71
C ILE A 71 11.09 11.89 -17.78
N VAL A 72 11.77 12.12 -16.66
CA VAL A 72 12.99 12.94 -16.61
C VAL A 72 14.11 12.34 -17.46
N HIS A 73 14.31 11.02 -17.38
CA HIS A 73 15.31 10.33 -18.21
C HIS A 73 15.00 10.42 -19.70
N LEU A 74 13.74 10.23 -20.08
CA LEU A 74 13.31 10.36 -21.47
C LEU A 74 13.48 11.80 -21.98
N ALA A 75 13.12 12.79 -21.17
CA ALA A 75 13.30 14.20 -21.49
C ALA A 75 14.78 14.56 -21.69
N ASP A 76 15.68 14.04 -20.85
CA ASP A 76 17.12 14.28 -21.02
C ASP A 76 17.70 13.57 -22.25
N ALA A 77 17.23 12.36 -22.57
CA ALA A 77 17.60 11.67 -23.81
C ALA A 77 17.14 12.46 -25.04
N LEU A 78 15.89 12.92 -25.07
CA LEU A 78 15.35 13.76 -26.13
C LEU A 78 16.11 15.07 -26.28
N ARG A 79 16.46 15.73 -25.17
CA ARG A 79 17.29 16.94 -25.19
C ARG A 79 18.64 16.68 -25.84
N ARG A 80 19.30 15.56 -25.50
CA ARG A 80 20.60 15.18 -26.09
C ARG A 80 20.48 14.88 -27.58
N ASP A 81 19.42 14.22 -28.00
CA ASP A 81 19.18 13.93 -29.43
C ASP A 81 18.90 15.22 -30.21
N LEU A 82 18.05 16.11 -29.71
CA LEU A 82 17.82 17.42 -30.32
C LEU A 82 19.12 18.24 -30.43
N GLN A 83 19.96 18.21 -29.39
CA GLN A 83 21.26 18.89 -29.44
C GLN A 83 22.19 18.28 -30.50
N ARG A 84 22.22 16.95 -30.65
CA ARG A 84 23.00 16.29 -31.71
C ARG A 84 22.58 16.72 -33.11
N VAL A 85 21.27 16.84 -33.34
CA VAL A 85 20.71 17.31 -34.61
C VAL A 85 21.13 18.76 -34.88
N ILE A 86 21.01 19.65 -33.87
CA ILE A 86 21.45 21.04 -33.97
C ILE A 86 22.93 21.15 -34.30
N ASP A 87 23.76 20.29 -33.69
CA ASP A 87 25.22 20.29 -33.91
C ASP A 87 25.63 19.70 -35.27
N GLY A 88 24.68 19.30 -36.12
CA GLY A 88 24.95 18.73 -37.44
C GLY A 88 25.62 17.36 -37.42
N ARG A 89 25.72 16.72 -36.25
CA ARG A 89 26.38 15.40 -36.05
C ARG A 89 25.60 14.23 -36.64
N ASP A 90 24.43 14.52 -37.20
CA ASP A 90 23.52 13.56 -37.81
C ASP A 90 23.66 13.50 -39.35
N ALA A 91 24.54 14.34 -39.91
CA ALA A 91 24.75 14.43 -41.35
C ALA A 91 25.49 13.21 -41.94
N GLU A 92 26.24 12.46 -41.13
CA GLU A 92 27.07 11.34 -41.59
C GLU A 92 26.47 9.95 -41.32
N GLU A 93 25.50 9.82 -40.41
CA GLU A 93 24.91 8.53 -40.07
C GLU A 93 23.44 8.71 -39.63
N PRO A 94 22.45 8.56 -40.56
CA PRO A 94 21.05 8.84 -40.29
C PRO A 94 20.45 7.75 -39.38
N SER A 95 20.77 7.82 -38.10
CA SER A 95 20.33 6.89 -37.06
C SER A 95 19.29 7.51 -36.13
N ILE A 96 19.07 8.84 -36.17
CA ILE A 96 18.31 9.58 -35.14
C ILE A 96 16.80 9.65 -35.39
N ASN A 97 16.30 9.27 -36.57
CA ASN A 97 14.85 9.23 -36.81
C ASN A 97 14.10 8.20 -35.93
N GLY A 98 14.81 7.29 -35.24
CA GLY A 98 14.20 6.26 -34.38
C GLY A 98 13.75 6.74 -32.99
N LEU A 99 14.43 7.69 -32.35
CA LEU A 99 14.10 8.10 -30.97
C LEU A 99 13.05 9.21 -30.90
N LEU A 100 13.11 10.22 -31.77
CA LEU A 100 12.11 11.29 -31.78
C LEU A 100 10.69 10.78 -32.13
N HIS A 101 10.58 9.83 -33.08
CA HIS A 101 9.29 9.26 -33.50
C HIS A 101 8.69 8.31 -32.45
N ASN A 102 9.53 7.51 -31.76
CA ASN A 102 9.06 6.51 -30.79
C ASN A 102 8.89 7.06 -29.35
N SER A 103 9.51 8.21 -29.04
CA SER A 103 9.48 8.76 -27.69
C SER A 103 8.22 9.56 -27.38
N ALA A 104 7.60 10.21 -28.38
CA ALA A 104 6.39 11.01 -28.16
C ALA A 104 5.21 10.18 -27.60
N PRO A 105 4.84 9.02 -28.20
CA PRO A 105 3.80 8.17 -27.63
C PRO A 105 4.14 7.63 -26.23
N THR A 106 5.42 7.35 -25.99
CA THR A 106 5.91 6.89 -24.68
C THR A 106 5.77 7.98 -23.62
N LEU A 107 6.06 9.23 -23.98
CA LEU A 107 5.94 10.37 -23.09
C LEU A 107 4.47 10.66 -22.75
N ASP A 108 3.58 10.59 -23.74
CA ASP A 108 2.13 10.74 -23.52
C ASP A 108 1.58 9.66 -22.57
N LEU A 109 1.98 8.40 -22.77
CA LEU A 109 1.60 7.30 -21.88
C LEU A 109 2.09 7.53 -20.44
N LEU A 110 3.36 7.94 -20.29
CA LEU A 110 3.93 8.23 -18.97
C LEU A 110 3.24 9.44 -18.31
N ALA A 111 2.89 10.47 -19.07
CA ALA A 111 2.18 11.65 -18.57
C ALA A 111 0.76 11.31 -18.12
N ALA A 112 0.03 10.50 -18.89
CA ALA A 112 -1.28 9.98 -18.50
C ALA A 112 -1.18 9.15 -17.21
N ARG A 113 -0.21 8.22 -17.15
CA ARG A 113 0.02 7.38 -15.98
C ARG A 113 0.43 8.17 -14.75
N ARG A 114 1.25 9.22 -14.91
CA ARG A 114 1.61 10.16 -13.83
C ARG A 114 0.36 10.84 -13.26
N THR A 115 -0.53 11.31 -14.13
CA THR A 115 -1.78 11.97 -13.74
C THR A 115 -2.72 11.03 -12.99
N GLU A 116 -2.86 9.80 -13.48
CA GLU A 116 -3.65 8.74 -12.83
C GLU A 116 -3.11 8.42 -11.43
N LEU A 117 -1.81 8.13 -11.32
CA LEU A 117 -1.16 7.83 -10.04
C LEU A 117 -1.25 9.00 -9.07
N HIS A 118 -1.06 10.23 -9.54
CA HIS A 118 -1.21 11.41 -8.70
C HIS A 118 -2.63 11.53 -8.14
N ARG A 119 -3.66 11.38 -8.98
CA ARG A 119 -5.07 11.41 -8.52
C ARG A 119 -5.36 10.28 -7.53
N SER A 120 -4.90 9.06 -7.84
CA SER A 120 -5.08 7.90 -6.97
C SER A 120 -4.41 8.11 -5.61
N LEU A 121 -3.18 8.64 -5.60
CA LEU A 121 -2.44 8.94 -4.38
C LEU A 121 -3.11 10.05 -3.56
N THR A 122 -3.58 11.13 -4.20
CA THR A 122 -4.35 12.19 -3.51
C THR A 122 -5.60 11.60 -2.85
N ASN A 123 -6.36 10.74 -3.55
CA ASN A 123 -7.55 10.12 -2.98
C ASN A 123 -7.21 9.20 -1.79
N LEU A 124 -6.13 8.41 -1.88
CA LEU A 124 -5.69 7.56 -0.77
C LEU A 124 -5.25 8.37 0.45
N VAL A 125 -4.62 9.53 0.25
CA VAL A 125 -4.24 10.44 1.34
C VAL A 125 -5.48 10.95 2.06
N GLU A 126 -6.53 11.33 1.33
CA GLU A 126 -7.78 11.79 1.94
C GLU A 126 -8.50 10.66 2.68
N ILE A 127 -8.51 9.44 2.14
CA ILE A 127 -9.04 8.26 2.84
C ILE A 127 -8.27 8.02 4.14
N TYR A 128 -6.93 8.08 4.09
CA TYR A 128 -6.08 7.87 5.26
C TYR A 128 -6.29 8.92 6.36
N LYS A 129 -6.47 10.20 5.99
CA LYS A 129 -6.81 11.28 6.93
C LYS A 129 -8.19 11.11 7.55
N GLY A 130 -9.12 10.47 6.83
CA GLY A 130 -10.47 10.17 7.32
C GLY A 130 -10.53 8.97 8.28
N LEU A 131 -9.44 8.22 8.44
CA LEU A 131 -9.39 7.12 9.40
C LEU A 131 -9.30 7.66 10.83
N PRO A 132 -9.87 6.94 11.82
CA PRO A 132 -9.61 7.25 13.21
C PRO A 132 -8.11 7.18 13.51
N PRO A 133 -7.61 7.94 14.52
CA PRO A 133 -6.21 7.88 14.91
C PRO A 133 -5.76 6.44 15.14
N PHE A 134 -4.59 6.09 14.63
CA PHE A 134 -4.04 4.75 14.80
C PHE A 134 -3.70 4.53 16.28
N GLU A 135 -4.52 3.73 16.97
CA GLU A 135 -4.19 3.22 18.29
C GLU A 135 -3.36 1.93 18.13
N ALA A 136 -2.07 2.01 18.43
CA ALA A 136 -1.23 0.84 18.48
C ALA A 136 -1.75 -0.10 19.58
N GLN A 137 -2.43 -1.17 19.17
CA GLN A 137 -2.89 -2.21 20.10
C GLN A 137 -1.67 -2.77 20.83
N SER A 138 -1.60 -2.48 22.13
CA SER A 138 -0.54 -2.98 22.98
C SER A 138 -0.58 -4.51 22.98
N ASP A 139 0.56 -5.19 23.09
CA ASP A 139 0.60 -6.67 23.16
C ASP A 139 -0.34 -7.24 24.25
N ARG A 140 -0.56 -6.45 25.31
CA ARG A 140 -1.52 -6.74 26.39
C ARG A 140 -2.98 -6.78 25.93
N GLN A 141 -3.39 -5.93 24.99
CA GLN A 141 -4.75 -5.92 24.42
C GLN A 141 -4.94 -7.03 23.38
N ARG A 142 -3.91 -7.36 22.58
CA ARG A 142 -3.90 -8.54 21.70
C ARG A 142 -4.07 -9.83 22.50
N ALA A 143 -3.32 -9.99 23.59
CA ALA A 143 -3.44 -11.15 24.48
C ALA A 143 -4.80 -11.23 25.19
N ALA A 144 -5.43 -10.09 25.51
CA ALA A 144 -6.77 -10.05 26.11
C ALA A 144 -7.88 -10.40 25.10
N SER A 145 -7.77 -9.93 23.85
CA SER A 145 -8.75 -10.22 22.79
C SER A 145 -8.72 -11.69 22.37
N LEU A 146 -7.53 -12.33 22.37
CA LEU A 146 -7.37 -13.78 22.14
C LEU A 146 -7.93 -14.64 23.29
N ARG A 147 -8.03 -14.11 24.51
CA ARG A 147 -8.67 -14.79 25.65
C ARG A 147 -10.19 -14.63 25.68
N GLY A 148 -10.75 -13.66 24.94
CA GLY A 148 -12.19 -13.35 24.91
C GLY A 148 -13.03 -14.25 24.01
N THR A 149 -12.42 -15.01 23.08
CA THR A 149 -13.14 -15.81 22.08
C THR A 149 -13.30 -17.29 22.42
N VAL A 150 -12.85 -17.75 23.60
CA VAL A 150 -13.16 -19.09 24.12
C VAL A 150 -14.29 -18.99 25.16
N LYS A 151 -15.46 -18.52 24.74
CA LYS A 151 -16.72 -18.97 25.35
C LYS A 151 -17.36 -19.94 24.39
N THR A 152 -16.91 -21.19 24.52
CA THR A 152 -17.63 -22.37 24.10
C THR A 152 -19.09 -22.23 24.55
N SER A 153 -20.01 -22.06 23.61
CA SER A 153 -21.40 -22.43 23.81
C SER A 153 -21.48 -23.96 23.89
N SER A 154 -20.96 -24.53 24.97
CA SER A 154 -21.20 -25.90 25.38
C SER A 154 -22.44 -25.87 26.25
N THR A 155 -23.60 -26.08 25.63
CA THR A 155 -24.81 -26.48 26.35
C THR A 155 -24.50 -27.77 27.13
N PRO A 156 -24.77 -27.83 28.45
CA PRO A 156 -24.63 -29.07 29.19
C PRO A 156 -25.75 -30.01 28.73
N ARG A 157 -25.40 -31.15 28.11
CA ARG A 157 -26.36 -32.24 27.91
C ARG A 157 -26.53 -32.96 29.24
N THR A 158 -27.73 -32.86 29.80
CA THR A 158 -28.22 -33.67 30.92
C THR A 158 -28.13 -35.17 30.55
N PRO A 159 -27.60 -36.04 31.42
CA PRO A 159 -27.69 -37.48 31.21
C PRO A 159 -29.11 -37.96 31.53
N SER A 160 -29.91 -38.25 30.50
CA SER A 160 -31.18 -38.95 30.65
C SER A 160 -30.93 -40.42 30.98
N ALA A 161 -31.67 -40.90 31.99
CA ALA A 161 -31.73 -42.27 32.48
C ALA A 161 -32.03 -43.32 31.39
N PRO A 162 -31.68 -44.61 31.61
CA PRO A 162 -31.79 -45.66 30.60
C PRO A 162 -33.24 -46.15 30.44
N PRO A 163 -33.71 -46.45 29.22
CA PRO A 163 -34.96 -47.17 29.04
C PRO A 163 -34.77 -48.68 29.26
N LYS A 164 -35.78 -49.26 29.91
CA LYS A 164 -35.92 -50.67 30.28
C LYS A 164 -35.98 -51.58 29.05
N ASN A 165 -35.40 -52.75 29.26
CA ASN A 165 -35.40 -53.93 28.40
C ASN A 165 -36.81 -54.56 28.29
N THR A 166 -37.25 -54.84 27.06
CA THR A 166 -38.27 -55.83 26.70
C THR A 166 -37.89 -56.33 25.31
N GLY A 167 -37.30 -57.54 25.22
CA GLY A 167 -37.89 -58.75 24.60
C GLY A 167 -38.26 -58.54 23.13
N GLU A 168 -37.78 -59.28 22.13
CA GLU A 168 -37.34 -60.67 22.03
C GLU A 168 -36.62 -60.85 20.66
N PRO A 169 -36.01 -62.02 20.38
CA PRO A 169 -34.99 -62.19 19.33
C PRO A 169 -35.61 -62.43 17.95
N HIS A 170 -34.80 -62.39 16.88
CA HIS A 170 -34.74 -63.45 15.85
C HIS A 170 -33.84 -63.05 14.65
N HIS A 171 -33.01 -64.03 14.27
CA HIS A 171 -32.44 -64.33 12.95
C HIS A 171 -31.23 -63.57 12.36
N ARG A 172 -30.08 -64.27 12.45
CA ARG A 172 -29.07 -64.53 11.40
C ARG A 172 -29.39 -63.98 10.00
N HIS A 173 -28.42 -63.32 9.38
CA HIS A 173 -27.79 -63.83 8.16
C HIS A 173 -26.41 -63.20 7.89
N HIS A 174 -25.58 -64.02 7.24
CA HIS A 174 -24.17 -63.85 6.89
C HIS A 174 -23.85 -62.70 5.91
N GLN A 175 -22.60 -62.23 5.97
CA GLN A 175 -21.55 -62.21 4.91
C GLN A 175 -20.63 -61.00 5.14
N ALA A 176 -19.38 -61.22 5.54
CA ALA A 176 -18.19 -61.48 4.73
C ALA A 176 -17.60 -60.20 4.07
N ALA A 177 -16.31 -59.99 4.36
CA ALA A 177 -15.45 -58.83 4.14
C ALA A 177 -14.95 -58.70 2.67
N PRO A 178 -13.80 -58.05 2.40
CA PRO A 178 -13.50 -56.62 2.41
C PRO A 178 -13.15 -56.08 1.00
N ARG A 179 -12.82 -54.78 0.98
CA ARG A 179 -12.30 -53.99 -0.14
C ARG A 179 -11.05 -54.59 -0.82
N HIS A 180 -11.03 -54.48 -2.15
CA HIS A 180 -9.90 -53.97 -2.93
C HIS A 180 -10.44 -53.09 -4.06
#